data_AF-A0A0B6RUS1-F1
#
_entry.id   AF-A0A0B6RUS1-F1
#
_cell.length_a   1.000
_cell.length_b   1.000
_cell.length_c   1.000
_cell.angle_alpha   90.00
_cell.angle_beta   90.00
_cell.angle_gamma   90.00
#
_symmetry.space_group_name_H-M   'P 1'
#
loop_
_entity.id
_entity.type
_entity.pdbx_description
1 polymer ?
#
loop_
_entity_poly.entity_id
_entity_poly.type
_entity_poly.pdbx_seq_one_letter_code
_entity_poly.pdbx_strand_id
1 'polypeptide(L)'
;MKVVPHVAQNKSNRRSAVGDEIAGSVGYVLSQQKRKLIEQSFGWVKMVGRMRQVMVRGLAKVDQMFVLNMAAYNLVRMRSLGTVRPVAT
;
A
#
# COMPACT_ATOMS: atom_id res chain seq x y z
N MET A 1 19.85 -0.25 -17.23
CA MET A 1 18.41 0.09 -17.16
C MET A 1 18.27 1.35 -16.31
N LYS A 2 17.74 2.46 -16.85
CA LYS A 2 17.46 3.66 -16.03
C LYS A 2 16.09 3.47 -15.37
N VAL A 3 16.08 3.10 -14.09
CA VAL A 3 14.85 2.96 -13.29
C VAL A 3 14.69 4.21 -12.41
N VAL A 4 13.50 4.81 -12.45
CA VAL A 4 13.19 5.98 -11.61
C VAL A 4 12.93 5.51 -10.17
N PRO A 5 13.56 6.10 -9.14
CA PRO A 5 13.36 5.70 -7.76
C PRO A 5 11.96 6.10 -7.26
N HIS A 6 11.24 5.14 -6.70
CA HIS A 6 9.92 5.31 -6.06
C HIS A 6 10.02 5.43 -4.52
N VAL A 7 11.08 6.09 -4.04
CA VAL A 7 11.39 6.29 -2.61
C VAL A 7 11.15 7.76 -2.25
N ALA A 8 10.58 8.03 -1.08
CA ALA A 8 10.41 9.39 -0.61
C ALA A 8 11.76 10.11 -0.48
N GLN A 9 11.85 11.31 -1.05
CA GLN A 9 13.02 12.17 -0.97
C GLN A 9 13.11 12.75 0.44
N ASN A 10 14.13 12.34 1.19
CA ASN A 10 14.49 13.03 2.41
C ASN A 10 15.38 14.24 2.06
N LYS A 11 14.99 15.42 2.54
CA LYS A 11 15.74 16.68 2.39
C LYS A 11 16.44 17.13 3.67
N SER A 12 16.20 16.46 4.81
CA SER A 12 16.81 16.80 6.10
C SER A 12 17.91 15.82 6.50
N ASN A 13 18.95 16.32 7.17
CA ASN A 13 20.09 15.54 7.67
C ASN A 13 20.67 14.61 6.59
N ARG A 14 20.30 13.32 6.62
CA ARG A 14 20.68 12.33 5.61
C ARG A 14 19.80 12.45 4.36
N ARG A 15 20.31 13.11 3.32
CA ARG A 15 19.61 13.28 2.04
C ARG A 15 19.46 11.95 1.29
N SER A 16 18.28 11.69 0.73
CA SER A 16 18.06 10.55 -0.16
C SER A 16 18.75 10.77 -1.51
N ALA A 17 19.17 9.69 -2.18
CA ALA A 17 19.69 9.72 -3.55
C ALA A 17 18.57 9.90 -4.60
N VAL A 18 17.74 10.92 -4.40
CA VAL A 18 16.64 11.32 -5.29
C VAL A 18 16.87 12.77 -5.66
N GLY A 19 17.24 13.00 -6.92
CA GLY A 19 17.44 14.34 -7.47
C GLY A 19 16.16 15.17 -7.47
N ASP A 20 16.30 16.49 -7.46
CA ASP A 20 15.15 17.40 -7.48
C ASP A 20 14.41 17.32 -8.83
N GLU A 21 15.09 16.96 -9.93
CA GLU A 21 14.42 16.71 -11.22
C GLU A 21 13.47 15.51 -11.16
N ILE A 22 13.83 14.47 -10.40
CA ILE A 22 12.99 13.28 -10.22
C ILE A 22 11.83 13.61 -9.29
N ALA A 23 12.11 14.31 -8.19
CA ALA A 23 11.10 14.69 -7.20
C ALA A 23 10.03 15.64 -7.77
N GLY A 24 10.40 16.48 -8.74
CA GLY A 24 9.48 17.37 -9.47
C GLY A 24 8.66 16.69 -10.56
N SER A 25 8.96 15.43 -10.92
CA SER A 25 8.25 14.74 -11.98
C SER A 25 6.82 14.34 -11.56
N VAL A 26 5.87 14.41 -12.50
CA VAL A 26 4.47 14.00 -12.28
C VAL A 26 4.40 12.53 -11.82
N GLY A 27 5.21 11.66 -12.43
CA GLY A 27 5.25 10.24 -12.08
C GLY A 27 5.70 9.98 -10.64
N TYR A 28 6.67 10.74 -10.14
CA TYR A 28 7.12 10.64 -8.76
C TYR A 28 6.02 11.09 -7.78
N VAL A 29 5.35 12.21 -8.04
CA VAL A 29 4.27 12.73 -7.18
C VAL A 29 3.13 11.71 -7.08
N LEU A 30 2.69 11.15 -8.22
CA LEU A 30 1.67 10.11 -8.25
C LEU A 30 2.11 8.87 -7.47
N SER A 31 3.36 8.43 -7.65
CA SER A 31 3.92 7.31 -6.91
C SER A 31 3.88 7.53 -5.39
N GLN A 32 4.28 8.72 -4.92
CA GLN A 32 4.27 9.05 -3.49
C GLN A 32 2.85 9.03 -2.91
N GLN A 33 1.86 9.50 -3.66
CA GLN A 33 0.46 9.43 -3.25
C GLN A 33 -0.05 7.98 -3.17
N LYS A 34 0.25 7.16 -4.19
CA LYS A 34 -0.19 5.76 -4.24
C LYS A 34 0.48 4.89 -3.18
N ARG A 35 1.72 5.17 -2.77
CA ARG A 35 2.39 4.43 -1.69
C ARG A 35 1.60 4.45 -0.38
N LYS A 36 0.82 5.48 -0.09
CA LYS A 36 -0.01 5.53 1.13
C LYS A 36 -1.15 4.51 1.11
N LEU A 37 -1.55 4.02 -0.06
CA LEU A 37 -2.64 3.04 -0.19
C LEU A 37 -2.26 1.68 0.39
N ILE A 38 -0.99 1.26 0.25
CA ILE A 38 -0.55 -0.03 0.78
C ILE A 38 -0.53 -0.02 2.32
N GLU A 39 -0.21 1.13 2.92
CA GLU A 39 -0.22 1.28 4.38
C GLU A 39 -1.65 1.12 4.95
N GLN A 40 -2.69 1.47 4.19
CA GLN A 40 -4.07 1.27 4.61
C GLN A 40 -4.44 -0.21 4.70
N SER A 41 -4.07 -1.01 3.71
CA SER A 41 -4.33 -2.45 3.73
C SER A 41 -3.55 -3.13 4.84
N PHE A 42 -2.26 -2.80 5.02
CA PHE A 42 -1.45 -3.33 6.11
C PHE A 42 -1.95 -2.89 7.49
N GLY A 43 -2.39 -1.64 7.64
CA GLY A 43 -3.00 -1.15 8.88
C GLY A 43 -4.29 -1.91 9.22
N TRP A 44 -5.18 -2.06 8.25
CA TRP A 44 -6.44 -2.78 8.42
C TRP A 44 -6.21 -4.25 8.79
N VAL A 45 -5.33 -4.95 8.05
CA VAL A 45 -5.05 -6.37 8.29
C VAL A 45 -4.38 -6.60 9.65
N LYS A 46 -3.56 -5.67 10.14
CA LYS A 46 -2.99 -5.76 11.49
C LYS A 46 -4.04 -5.56 12.59
N MET A 47 -4.97 -4.62 12.40
CA MET A 47 -5.97 -4.25 13.40
C MET A 47 -7.18 -5.18 13.41
N VAL A 48 -7.78 -5.43 12.23
CA VAL A 48 -9.00 -6.24 12.07
C VAL A 48 -8.64 -7.70 11.77
N GLY A 49 -7.67 -7.92 10.89
CA GLY A 49 -7.25 -9.25 10.44
C GLY A 49 -6.39 -10.04 11.44
N ARG A 50 -6.13 -9.48 12.63
CA ARG A 50 -5.30 -10.07 13.70
C ARG A 50 -3.87 -10.46 13.28
N MET A 51 -3.34 -9.85 12.22
CA MET A 51 -1.97 -10.12 11.74
C MET A 51 -0.88 -9.43 12.57
N ARG A 52 -1.24 -8.54 13.52
CA ARG A 52 -0.27 -7.96 14.46
C ARG A 52 0.36 -9.02 15.38
N GLN A 53 -0.43 -10.03 15.76
CA GLN A 53 -0.02 -11.17 16.58
C GLN A 53 -0.74 -12.42 16.05
N VAL A 54 -0.13 -13.09 15.08
CA VAL A 54 -0.71 -14.28 14.45
C VAL A 54 -0.79 -15.44 15.45
N MET A 55 -1.91 -16.15 15.45
CA MET A 55 -2.18 -17.26 16.38
C MET A 55 -1.75 -18.62 15.84
N VAL A 56 -1.24 -18.68 14.62
CA VAL A 56 -0.77 -19.91 13.97
C VAL A 56 0.75 -19.99 13.97
N ARG A 57 1.29 -21.21 13.95
CA ARG A 57 2.74 -21.46 13.86
C ARG A 57 3.11 -22.02 12.49
N GLY A 58 4.23 -21.55 11.94
CA GLY A 58 4.77 -21.98 10.65
C GLY A 58 4.44 -21.04 9.50
N LEU A 59 5.42 -20.79 8.62
CA LEU A 59 5.31 -19.82 7.53
C LEU A 59 4.15 -20.13 6.57
N ALA A 60 3.93 -21.41 6.24
CA ALA A 60 2.85 -21.82 5.35
C ALA A 60 1.46 -21.42 5.87
N LYS A 61 1.21 -21.56 7.18
CA LYS A 61 -0.07 -21.19 7.79
C LYS A 61 -0.23 -19.67 7.89
N VAL A 62 0.86 -18.96 8.19
CA VAL A 62 0.87 -17.49 8.23
C VAL A 62 0.60 -16.92 6.83
N ASP A 63 1.18 -17.51 5.79
CA ASP A 63 0.99 -17.10 4.40
C ASP A 63 -0.47 -17.24 3.96
N GLN A 64 -1.09 -18.40 4.23
CA GLN A 64 -2.52 -18.62 3.97
C GLN A 64 -3.41 -17.58 4.68
N MET A 65 -3.13 -17.32 5.97
CA MET A 65 -3.87 -16.29 6.72
C MET A 65 -3.66 -14.88 6.14
N PHE A 66 -2.45 -14.58 5.69
CA PHE A 66 -2.14 -13.28 5.08
C PHE A 66 -2.90 -13.08 3.77
N VAL A 67 -2.87 -14.07 2.86
CA VAL A 67 -3.59 -14.02 1.59
C VAL A 67 -5.09 -13.88 1.81
N LEU A 68 -5.66 -14.66 2.73
CA LEU A 68 -7.08 -14.58 3.07
C LEU A 68 -7.48 -13.18 3.59
N ASN A 69 -6.65 -12.60 4.48
CA ASN A 69 -6.88 -11.25 4.99
C ASN A 69 -6.78 -10.17 3.91
N MET A 70 -5.84 -10.29 2.98
CA MET A 70 -5.71 -9.36 1.86
C MET A 70 -6.90 -9.46 0.90
N ALA A 71 -7.39 -10.67 0.64
CA ALA A 71 -8.62 -10.88 -0.13
C ALA A 71 -9.83 -10.23 0.56
N ALA A 72 -9.98 -10.43 1.87
CA ALA A 72 -11.04 -9.80 2.65
C ALA A 72 -10.96 -8.26 2.62
N TYR A 73 -9.76 -7.69 2.72
CA TYR A 73 -9.56 -6.24 2.59
C TYR A 73 -10.01 -5.72 1.22
N ASN A 74 -9.70 -6.44 0.13
CA ASN A 74 -10.17 -6.08 -1.20
C ASN A 74 -11.70 -6.03 -1.29
N LEU A 75 -12.40 -7.00 -0.68
CA LEU A 75 -13.87 -7.01 -0.61
C LEU A 75 -14.41 -5.79 0.14
N VAL A 76 -13.85 -5.49 1.32
CA VAL A 76 -14.24 -4.31 2.13
C VAL A 76 -14.02 -3.02 1.33
N ARG A 77 -12.89 -2.90 0.63
CA ARG A 77 -12.55 -1.74 -0.19
C ARG A 77 -13.50 -1.56 -1.37
N MET A 78 -13.97 -2.65 -1.98
CA MET A 78 -14.91 -2.57 -3.12
C MET A 78 -16.24 -1.91 -2.74
N ARG A 79 -16.67 -1.97 -1.47
CA ARG A 79 -17.88 -1.27 -1.00
C ARG A 79 -17.86 0.22 -1.35
N SER A 80 -16.73 0.89 -1.14
CA SER A 80 -16.57 2.32 -1.43
C SER A 80 -16.35 2.63 -2.91
N LEU A 81 -16.07 1.61 -3.73
CA LEU A 81 -15.94 1.77 -5.19
C LEU A 81 -17.30 1.63 -5.89
N GLY A 82 -18.19 0.79 -5.36
CA GLY A 82 -19.55 0.64 -5.87
C GLY A 82 -20.35 1.95 -5.80
N THR A 83 -20.15 2.74 -4.74
CA THR A 83 -20.78 4.06 -4.59
C THR A 83 -20.23 5.13 -5.54
N VAL A 84 -19.03 4.93 -6.10
CA VAL A 84 -18.38 5.87 -7.02
C VAL A 84 -18.75 5.57 -8.48
N ARG A 85 -19.22 4.37 -8.79
CA ARG A 85 -19.75 4.06 -10.12
C ARG A 85 -21.14 4.70 -10.25
N PRO A 86 -21.38 5.60 -11.22
CA PRO A 86 -22.75 6.00 -11.51
C PRO A 86 -23.54 4.73 -11.86
N VAL A 87 -24.71 4.56 -11.25
CA VAL A 87 -25.68 3.59 -11.72
C VAL A 87 -25.98 3.98 -13.16
N ALA A 88 -25.66 3.09 -14.10
CA ALA A 88 -26.02 3.29 -15.49
C ALA A 88 -27.56 3.33 -15.56
N THR A 89 -28.11 4.54 -15.67
CA THR A 89 -29.49 4.82 -16.09
C THR A 89 -29.61 4.67 -17.59
#